data_AF-A0A1V2GCJ4-F1
#
_entry.id   AF-A0A1V2GCJ4-F1
#
_cell.length_a   1.000
_cell.length_b   1.000
_cell.length_c   1.000
_cell.angle_alpha   90.00
_cell.angle_beta   90.00
_cell.angle_gamma   90.00
#
_symmetry.space_group_name_H-M   'P 1'
#
loop_
_entity.id
_entity.type
_entity.pdbx_description
1 polymer ?
#
loop_
_entity_poly.entity_id
_entity_poly.type
_entity_poly.pdbx_seq_one_letter_code
_entity_poly.pdbx_strand_id
1 'polypeptide(L)' 'MPMEFEWDANKAKSNRVKHGIRFEDAVLVFDDSQRTESL' A
#
# COMPACT_ATOMS: atom_id res chain seq x y z
N MET A 1 12.54 8.90 11.19
CA MET A 1 12.65 7.55 10.60
C MET A 1 11.50 7.42 9.61
N PRO A 2 11.74 7.16 8.32
CA PRO A 2 10.64 6.86 7.39
C PRO A 2 9.92 5.58 7.85
N MET A 3 8.62 5.47 7.55
CA MET A 3 7.85 4.26 7.85
C MET A 3 8.26 3.17 6.87
N GLU A 4 8.72 2.03 7.38
CA GLU A 4 9.10 0.89 6.56
C GLU A 4 7.92 -0.08 6.45
N PHE A 5 7.64 -0.53 5.22
CA PHE A 5 6.60 -1.49 4.92
C PHE A 5 7.22 -2.77 4.37
N GLU A 6 6.74 -3.92 4.86
CA GLU A 6 7.15 -5.25 4.39
C GLU A 6 5.92 -6.08 4.03
N TRP A 7 6.08 -6.94 3.04
CA TRP A 7 5.09 -7.94 2.67
C TRP A 7 5.75 -9.19 2.09
N ASP A 8 5.04 -10.31 2.21
CA ASP A 8 5.40 -11.55 1.52
C ASP A 8 5.32 -11.39 -0.01
N ALA A 9 6.30 -11.96 -0.71
CA ALA A 9 6.40 -11.86 -2.17
C ALA A 9 5.24 -12.55 -2.90
N ASN A 10 4.74 -13.67 -2.37
CA ASN A 10 3.59 -14.36 -2.97
C ASN A 10 2.31 -13.54 -2.79
N LYS A 11 2.14 -12.90 -1.63
CA LYS A 11 1.05 -11.97 -1.37
C LYS A 11 1.11 -10.76 -2.30
N ALA A 12 2.29 -10.17 -2.52
CA ALA A 12 2.45 -9.05 -3.46
C ALA A 12 2.05 -9.42 -4.89
N LYS A 13 2.50 -10.60 -5.36
CA LYS A 13 2.12 -11.13 -6.67
C LYS A 13 0.61 -11.35 -6.76
N SER A 14 0.02 -12.01 -5.76
CA SER A 14 -1.43 -12.26 -5.73
C SER A 14 -2.23 -10.96 -5.67
N ASN A 15 -1.80 -9.98 -4.89
CA ASN A 15 -2.45 -8.67 -4.76
C ASN A 15 -2.48 -7.93 -6.10
N ARG A 16 -1.34 -7.90 -6.81
CA ARG A 16 -1.26 -7.27 -8.13
C ARG A 16 -2.22 -7.92 -9.12
N VAL A 17 -2.34 -9.25 -9.10
CA VAL A 17 -3.29 -9.97 -9.98
C VAL A 17 -4.74 -9.67 -9.60
N LYS A 18 -5.07 -9.64 -8.30
CA LYS A 18 -6.44 -9.43 -7.79
C LYS A 18 -6.94 -8.00 -7.94
N HIS A 19 -6.07 -7.01 -7.70
CA HIS A 19 -6.45 -5.61 -7.52
C HIS A 19 -5.81 -4.68 -8.56
N GLY A 20 -4.87 -5.16 -9.37
CA GLY A 20 -4.21 -4.36 -10.40
C GLY A 20 -3.17 -3.36 -9.88
N ILE A 21 -2.96 -3.26 -8.57
CA ILE A 21 -2.04 -2.32 -7.92
C ILE A 21 -0.98 -3.05 -7.10
N ARG A 22 0.24 -2.51 -7.05
CA ARG A 22 1.32 -3.02 -6.21
C ARG A 22 1.24 -2.39 -4.81
N PHE A 23 1.80 -3.06 -3.81
CA PHE A 23 1.84 -2.49 -2.46
C PHE A 23 2.75 -1.25 -2.40
N GLU A 24 3.84 -1.21 -3.17
CA GLU A 24 4.73 -0.04 -3.27
C GLU A 24 4.01 1.22 -3.76
N ASP A 25 3.02 1.08 -4.63
CA ASP A 25 2.21 2.20 -5.12
C ASP A 25 1.11 2.54 -4.10
N ALA A 26 0.51 1.49 -3.51
CA ALA A 26 -0.57 1.64 -2.55
C ALA A 26 -0.12 2.26 -1.22
N VAL A 27 1.17 2.27 -0.85
CA VAL A 27 1.62 2.93 0.39
C VAL A 27 1.66 4.46 0.30
N LEU A 28 1.76 5.03 -0.91
CA LEU A 28 1.74 6.49 -1.12
C LEU A 28 0.47 7.15 -0.57
N VAL A 29 -0.56 6.34 -0.45
CA VAL A 29 -1.86 6.65 0.12
C VAL A 29 -1.79 7.12 1.58
N PHE A 30 -0.72 6.75 2.30
CA PHE A 30 -0.47 7.14 3.69
C PHE A 30 0.29 8.46 3.81
N ASP A 31 0.93 8.91 2.74
CA ASP A 31 1.60 10.21 2.67
C ASP A 31 0.63 11.35 2.29
N ASP A 32 -0.59 11.02 1.87
CA ASP A 32 -1.62 12.00 1.57
C ASP A 32 -2.26 12.55 2.85
N SER A 33 -1.76 13.71 3.29
CA SER A 33 -2.25 14.43 4.47
C SER A 33 -3.72 14.86 4.42
N GLN A 34 -4.35 14.90 3.24
CA GLN A 34 -5.77 15.24 3.10
C GLN A 34 -6.66 14.00 3.18
N ARG A 35 -6.05 12.81 3.22
CA ARG A 35 -6.75 11.54 3.24
C ARG A 35 -7.00 11.06 4.67
N THR A 36 -7.74 11.84 5.41
CA THR A 36 -8.37 11.40 6.67
C THR A 36 -9.77 10.87 6.38
N GLU A 37 -10.01 9.58 6.61
CA GLU A 37 -11.38 9.11 6.81
C GLU A 37 -11.88 9.67 8.15
N SER A 38 -12.78 10.65 8.11
CA SER A 38 -13.51 11.06 9.30
C SER A 38 -14.41 9.91 9.74
N LEU A 39 -14.25 9.47 11.00
CA LEU A 39 -15.05 8.44 11.66
C LEU A 39 -16.53 8.83 11.77
#